data_AF-A0A357NEG4-F1
#
_entry.id   AF-A0A357NEG4-F1
#
_cell.length_a   1.000
_cell.length_b   1.000
_cell.length_c   1.000
_cell.angle_alpha   90.00
_cell.angle_beta   90.00
_cell.angle_gamma   90.00
#
_symmetry.space_group_name_H-M   'P 1'
#
loop_
_entity.id
_entity.type
_entity.pdbx_description
1 polymer ?
#
loop_
_entity_poly.entity_id
_entity_poly.type
_entity_poly.pdbx_seq_one_letter_code
_entity_poly.pdbx_strand_id
1 'polypeptide(L)'
;EIRELQEAIKITDADVRQHIFALKRVAQDNRDLVAALKARIDNYQKAYGAKVDFRVDGEINTKLNSQVKNKLVHVFQELLLNIRKHAGAERVLVKLSEDGRRFSMVNSDDGKGFN
;
A
#
# COMPACT_ATOMS: atom_id res chain seq x y z
N GLU A 1 -4.65 -23.36 27.09
CA GLU A 1 -4.66 -24.43 26.06
C GLU A 1 -5.17 -23.99 24.69
N ILE A 2 -6.48 -23.95 24.38
CA ILE A 2 -6.95 -23.62 23.00
C ILE A 2 -6.61 -22.18 22.57
N ARG A 3 -6.69 -21.20 23.49
CA ARG A 3 -6.37 -19.79 23.18
C ARG A 3 -4.88 -19.56 22.92
N GLU A 4 -4.01 -20.18 23.70
CA GLU A 4 -2.55 -20.12 23.51
C GLU A 4 -2.15 -20.78 22.19
N LEU A 5 -2.80 -21.87 21.80
CA LEU A 5 -2.58 -22.51 20.50
C LEU A 5 -3.00 -21.61 19.34
N GLN A 6 -4.15 -20.93 19.46
CA GLN A 6 -4.63 -19.98 18.46
C GLN A 6 -3.72 -18.75 18.33
N GLU A 7 -3.16 -18.30 19.45
CA GLU A 7 -2.24 -17.17 19.50
C GLU A 7 -0.87 -17.53 18.92
N ALA A 8 -0.35 -18.72 19.24
CA ALA A 8 0.85 -19.27 18.62
C ALA A 8 0.69 -19.45 17.10
N ILE A 9 -0.48 -19.90 16.62
CA ILE A 9 -0.77 -20.02 15.18
C ILE A 9 -0.79 -18.63 14.52
N LYS A 10 -1.39 -17.61 15.15
CA LYS A 10 -1.40 -16.24 14.60
C LYS A 10 0.00 -15.63 14.54
N ILE A 11 0.81 -15.83 15.56
CA ILE A 11 2.20 -15.35 15.60
C ILE A 11 3.02 -16.05 14.52
N THR A 12 2.89 -17.37 14.39
CA THR A 12 3.61 -18.17 13.40
C THR A 12 3.18 -17.81 11.97
N ASP A 13 1.90 -17.58 11.72
CA ASP A 13 1.39 -17.16 10.41
C ASP A 13 1.91 -15.76 10.02
N ALA A 14 1.98 -14.83 10.98
CA ALA A 14 2.58 -13.52 10.75
C ALA A 14 4.07 -13.62 10.41
N ASP A 15 4.81 -14.51 11.08
CA ASP A 15 6.24 -14.68 10.89
C ASP A 15 6.58 -15.38 9.56
N VAL A 16 5.80 -16.40 9.19
CA VAL A 16 5.89 -17.07 7.88
C VAL A 16 5.59 -16.09 6.75
N ARG A 17 4.54 -15.26 6.88
CA ARG A 17 4.27 -14.21 5.89
C ARG A 17 5.45 -13.25 5.80
N GLN A 18 6.00 -12.81 6.91
CA GLN A 18 7.15 -11.90 6.94
C GLN A 18 8.38 -12.50 6.22
N HIS A 19 8.64 -13.80 6.41
CA HIS A 19 9.75 -14.51 5.77
C HIS A 19 9.53 -14.74 4.27
N ILE A 20 8.31 -15.12 3.85
CA ILE A 20 7.93 -15.21 2.43
C ILE A 20 8.06 -13.83 1.75
N PHE A 21 7.62 -12.77 2.43
CA PHE A 21 7.76 -11.40 1.93
C PHE A 21 9.23 -10.96 1.84
N ALA A 22 10.08 -11.35 2.79
CA ALA A 22 11.52 -11.05 2.75
C ALA A 22 12.24 -11.80 1.62
N LEU A 23 11.92 -13.08 1.40
CA LEU A 23 12.50 -13.90 0.34
C LEU A 23 12.10 -13.44 -1.06
N LYS A 24 10.86 -12.96 -1.25
CA LYS A 24 10.41 -12.37 -2.52
C LYS A 24 11.09 -11.01 -2.85
N ARG A 25 11.76 -10.41 -1.85
CA ARG A 25 12.24 -9.01 -1.87
C ARG A 25 13.67 -8.83 -2.37
N VAL A 26 14.48 -9.88 -2.40
CA VAL A 26 15.89 -9.80 -2.86
C VAL A 26 16.01 -9.64 -4.39
N ALA A 27 14.94 -9.93 -5.14
CA ALA A 27 14.99 -9.96 -6.61
C ALA A 27 14.45 -8.70 -7.32
N GLN A 28 14.07 -7.64 -6.60
CA GLN A 28 13.39 -6.47 -7.18
C GLN A 28 13.97 -5.15 -6.69
N ASP A 29 15.29 -5.04 -6.73
CA ASP A 29 15.94 -3.75 -6.62
C ASP A 29 15.56 -2.87 -7.82
N ASN A 30 15.23 -1.61 -7.51
CA ASN A 30 14.87 -0.55 -8.44
C ASN A 30 13.43 -0.49 -9.00
N ARG A 31 12.41 -0.89 -8.21
CA ARG A 31 11.05 -0.42 -8.52
C ARG A 31 10.93 1.08 -8.26
N ASP A 32 10.71 1.83 -9.32
CA ASP A 32 10.12 3.16 -9.26
C ASP A 32 8.82 3.08 -8.43
N LEU A 33 8.79 3.83 -7.31
CA LEU A 33 7.66 3.86 -6.39
C LEU A 33 6.39 4.30 -7.10
N VAL A 34 6.48 5.32 -7.97
CA VAL A 34 5.35 5.86 -8.72
C VAL A 34 4.80 4.79 -9.66
N ALA A 35 5.68 4.11 -10.40
CA ALA A 35 5.27 3.03 -11.29
C ALA A 35 4.63 1.86 -10.51
N ALA A 36 5.17 1.49 -9.36
CA ALA A 36 4.62 0.43 -8.52
C ALA A 36 3.22 0.77 -7.98
N LEU A 37 3.01 2.01 -7.52
CA LEU A 37 1.71 2.48 -7.06
C LEU A 37 0.70 2.53 -8.21
N LYS A 38 1.08 3.08 -9.37
CA LYS A 38 0.25 3.12 -10.57
C LYS A 38 -0.22 1.73 -11.00
N ALA A 39 0.68 0.74 -11.03
CA ALA A 39 0.33 -0.64 -11.35
C ALA A 39 -0.68 -1.25 -10.36
N ARG A 40 -0.61 -0.87 -9.07
CA ARG A 40 -1.62 -1.31 -8.08
C ARG A 40 -2.96 -0.63 -8.29
N ILE A 41 -2.95 0.66 -8.59
CA ILE A 41 -4.14 1.43 -8.92
C ILE A 41 -4.85 0.83 -10.13
N ASP A 42 -4.13 0.57 -11.22
CA ASP A 42 -4.72 0.02 -12.44
C ASP A 42 -5.39 -1.33 -12.19
N ASN A 43 -4.76 -2.20 -11.39
CA ASN A 43 -5.34 -3.49 -11.01
C ASN A 43 -6.58 -3.31 -10.11
N TYR A 44 -6.55 -2.36 -9.18
CA TYR A 44 -7.67 -2.06 -8.30
C TYR A 44 -8.88 -1.55 -9.09
N GLN A 45 -8.69 -0.57 -9.98
CA GLN A 45 -9.75 -0.03 -10.82
C GLN A 45 -10.38 -1.11 -11.71
N LYS A 46 -9.55 -1.97 -12.33
CA LYS A 46 -10.02 -3.08 -13.16
C LYS A 46 -10.84 -4.11 -12.38
N ALA A 47 -10.42 -4.44 -11.16
CA ALA A 47 -11.06 -5.48 -10.35
C ALA A 47 -12.34 -5.00 -9.67
N TYR A 48 -12.43 -3.73 -9.31
CA TYR A 48 -13.48 -3.24 -8.39
C TYR A 48 -14.28 -2.05 -8.91
N GLY A 49 -13.91 -1.46 -10.05
CA GLY A 49 -14.69 -0.39 -10.70
C GLY A 49 -14.61 0.99 -10.05
N ALA A 50 -14.09 1.11 -8.83
CA ALA A 50 -13.83 2.40 -8.18
C ALA A 50 -12.75 3.18 -8.95
N LYS A 51 -12.99 4.48 -9.16
CA LYS A 51 -12.07 5.38 -9.88
C LYS A 51 -11.03 5.92 -8.92
N VAL A 52 -9.76 5.92 -9.35
CA VAL A 52 -8.66 6.46 -8.57
C VAL A 52 -8.02 7.62 -9.34
N ASP A 53 -8.13 8.83 -8.78
CA ASP A 53 -7.39 10.00 -9.25
C ASP A 53 -5.98 9.98 -8.65
N PHE A 54 -4.99 9.67 -9.48
CA PHE A 54 -3.59 9.59 -9.07
C PHE A 54 -2.81 10.81 -9.54
N ARG A 55 -2.35 11.62 -8.59
CA ARG A 55 -1.60 12.86 -8.84
C ARG A 55 -0.20 12.76 -8.28
N VAL A 56 0.75 13.24 -9.06
CA VAL A 56 2.16 13.31 -8.70
C VAL A 56 2.62 14.75 -8.91
N ASP A 57 2.90 15.43 -7.81
CA ASP A 57 3.37 16.82 -7.84
C ASP A 57 4.90 16.83 -7.81
N GLY A 58 5.50 17.18 -8.95
CA GLY A 58 6.95 17.25 -9.13
C GLY A 58 7.60 15.92 -9.51
N GLU A 59 8.94 15.94 -9.61
CA GLU A 59 9.72 14.71 -9.80
C GLU A 59 9.94 14.03 -8.44
N ILE A 60 9.39 12.84 -8.30
CA ILE A 60 9.52 12.02 -7.09
C ILE A 60 10.90 11.34 -7.13
N ASN A 61 11.95 12.08 -6.81
CA ASN A 61 13.33 11.58 -6.71
C ASN A 61 13.69 11.22 -5.26
N THR A 62 12.84 10.39 -4.67
CA THR A 62 12.93 10.10 -3.24
C THR A 62 14.29 9.47 -2.93
N LYS A 63 15.02 10.07 -1.99
CA LYS A 63 16.17 9.43 -1.31
C LYS A 63 15.77 8.29 -0.36
N LEU A 64 14.49 7.86 -0.37
CA LEU A 64 14.03 6.73 0.41
C LEU A 64 14.74 5.45 -0.05
N ASN A 65 15.22 4.68 0.91
CA ASN A 65 15.82 3.38 0.63
C ASN A 65 14.76 2.37 0.13
N SER A 66 15.22 1.28 -0.49
CA SER A 66 14.36 0.23 -1.02
C SER A 66 13.42 -0.38 0.04
N GLN A 67 13.85 -0.40 1.31
CA GLN A 67 13.01 -0.95 2.37
C GLN A 67 11.76 -0.10 2.63
N VAL A 68 11.94 1.23 2.70
CA VAL A 68 10.85 2.19 2.89
C VAL A 68 9.92 2.21 1.67
N LYS A 69 10.46 2.24 0.46
CA LYS A 69 9.66 2.19 -0.78
C LYS A 69 8.74 0.95 -0.80
N ASN A 70 9.28 -0.22 -0.47
CA ASN A 70 8.49 -1.44 -0.36
C ASN A 70 7.40 -1.34 0.71
N LYS A 71 7.73 -0.78 1.89
CA LYS A 71 6.74 -0.64 2.97
C LYS A 71 5.61 0.31 2.57
N LEU A 72 5.90 1.40 1.87
CA LEU A 72 4.91 2.34 1.34
C LEU A 72 3.95 1.65 0.35
N VAL A 73 4.48 0.85 -0.58
CA VAL A 73 3.64 0.06 -1.51
C VAL A 73 2.72 -0.90 -0.74
N HIS A 74 3.22 -1.55 0.31
CA HIS A 74 2.39 -2.42 1.15
C HIS A 74 1.30 -1.67 1.91
N VAL A 75 1.64 -0.54 2.54
CA VAL A 75 0.66 0.32 3.22
C VAL A 75 -0.41 0.78 2.24
N PHE A 76 -0.02 1.23 1.05
CA PHE A 76 -0.94 1.64 0.00
C PHE A 76 -1.87 0.51 -0.45
N GLN A 77 -1.33 -0.70 -0.62
CA GLN A 77 -2.14 -1.86 -0.98
C GLN A 77 -3.19 -2.18 0.10
N GLU A 78 -2.82 -2.13 1.37
CA GLU A 78 -3.77 -2.38 2.46
C GLU A 78 -4.83 -1.27 2.56
N LEU A 79 -4.45 -0.01 2.33
CA LEU A 79 -5.39 1.11 2.27
C LEU A 79 -6.46 0.88 1.20
N LEU A 80 -6.06 0.50 -0.02
CA LEU A 80 -7.01 0.15 -1.09
C LEU A 80 -7.92 -1.02 -0.71
N LEU A 81 -7.37 -2.05 -0.05
CA LEU A 81 -8.16 -3.17 0.44
C LEU A 81 -9.17 -2.74 1.50
N ASN A 82 -8.80 -1.82 2.38
CA ASN A 82 -9.69 -1.29 3.41
C ASN A 82 -10.81 -0.43 2.81
N ILE A 83 -10.49 0.44 1.85
CA ILE A 83 -11.50 1.22 1.11
C ILE A 83 -12.52 0.28 0.48
N ARG A 84 -12.06 -0.76 -0.22
CA ARG A 84 -12.93 -1.77 -0.82
C ARG A 84 -13.80 -2.50 0.19
N LYS A 85 -13.20 -3.00 1.27
CA LYS A 85 -13.90 -3.85 2.25
C LYS A 85 -14.87 -3.05 3.12
N HIS A 86 -14.53 -1.80 3.41
CA HIS A 86 -15.16 -1.06 4.51
C HIS A 86 -15.75 0.27 4.09
N ALA A 87 -15.15 1.00 3.13
CA ALA A 87 -15.62 2.36 2.82
C ALA A 87 -16.75 2.38 1.79
N GLY A 88 -16.77 1.43 0.85
CA GLY A 88 -17.73 1.43 -0.26
C GLY A 88 -17.58 2.65 -1.18
N ALA A 89 -16.38 3.24 -1.23
CA ALA A 89 -16.09 4.45 -1.98
C ALA A 89 -16.13 4.21 -3.50
N GLU A 90 -16.65 5.18 -4.24
CA GLU A 90 -16.66 5.18 -5.70
C GLU A 90 -15.42 5.89 -6.26
N ARG A 91 -14.86 6.82 -5.49
CA ARG A 91 -13.69 7.62 -5.86
C ARG A 91 -12.65 7.65 -4.75
N VAL A 92 -11.41 7.51 -5.17
CA VAL A 92 -10.23 7.62 -4.31
C VAL A 92 -9.27 8.63 -4.92
N LEU A 93 -8.78 9.57 -4.12
CA LEU A 93 -7.71 10.49 -4.47
C LEU A 93 -6.41 10.00 -3.84
N VAL A 94 -5.37 9.88 -4.65
CA VAL A 94 -4.02 9.53 -4.22
C VAL A 94 -3.07 10.60 -4.72
N LYS A 95 -2.43 11.33 -3.81
CA LYS A 95 -1.50 12.41 -4.12
C LYS A 95 -0.12 12.10 -3.57
N LEU A 96 0.89 12.13 -4.43
CA LEU A 96 2.30 12.07 -4.07
C LEU A 96 2.93 13.45 -4.26
N SER A 97 3.74 13.87 -3.32
CA SER A 97 4.55 15.09 -3.44
C SER A 97 5.85 14.96 -2.67
N GLU A 98 6.89 15.62 -3.18
CA GLU A 98 8.19 15.73 -2.54
C GLU A 98 8.71 17.17 -2.67
N ASP A 99 9.10 17.78 -1.55
CA ASP A 99 9.61 19.16 -1.51
C ASP A 99 11.13 19.24 -1.21
N GLY A 100 11.86 18.16 -1.51
CA GLY A 100 13.28 18.01 -1.25
C GLY A 100 13.65 17.80 0.23
N ARG A 101 12.73 18.05 1.16
CA ARG A 101 12.91 17.77 2.60
C ARG A 101 12.01 16.64 3.07
N ARG A 102 10.82 16.50 2.50
CA ARG A 102 9.81 15.54 2.92
C ARG A 102 9.14 14.92 1.70
N PHE A 103 8.98 13.60 1.79
CA PHE A 103 8.07 12.85 0.95
C PHE A 103 6.71 12.75 1.64
N SER A 104 5.62 12.97 0.90
CA SER A 104 4.25 12.76 1.40
C SER A 104 3.39 12.00 0.41
N MET A 105 2.60 11.06 0.95
CA MET A 105 1.57 10.34 0.23
C MET A 105 0.24 10.56 0.95
N VAL A 106 -0.69 11.26 0.31
CA VAL A 106 -2.02 11.55 0.84
C VAL A 106 -3.03 10.68 0.10
N ASN A 107 -3.90 10.00 0.85
CA ASN A 107 -4.97 9.17 0.32
C ASN A 107 -6.29 9.65 0.93
N SER A 108 -7.30 9.86 0.10
CA SER A 108 -8.65 10.24 0.52
C SER A 108 -9.66 9.44 -0.29
N ASP A 109 -10.74 9.01 0.32
CA ASP A 109 -11.86 8.35 -0.35
C ASP A 109 -13.17 9.07 -0.06
N ASP A 110 -14.19 8.84 -0.89
CA ASP A 110 -15.55 9.37 -0.70
C ASP A 110 -16.50 8.37 -0.02
N GLY A 111 -15.95 7.39 0.71
CA GLY A 111 -16.71 6.37 1.40
C GLY A 111 -17.23 6.79 2.77
N LYS A 112 -17.84 5.82 3.47
CA LYS A 112 -18.57 6.06 4.73
C LYS A 112 -17.69 6.33 5.98
N GLY A 113 -16.37 6.33 5.85
CA GLY A 113 -15.45 6.46 6.98
C GLY A 113 -15.51 5.30 7.97
N PHE A 114 -15.05 5.55 9.19
CA PHE A 114 -15.05 4.59 10.31
C PHE A 114 -15.56 5.25 11.60
N ASN A 115 -16.17 4.45 12.48
CA ASN A 115 -16.50 4.77 13.87
C ASN A 115 -15.87 3.71 14.78
#